data_AF-A0A816HDD0-F1
#
_entry.id   AF-A0A816HDD0-F1
#
_cell.length_a   1.000
_cell.length_b   1.000
_cell.length_c   1.000
_cell.angle_alpha   90.00
_cell.angle_beta   90.00
_cell.angle_gamma   90.00
#
_symmetry.space_group_name_H-M   'P 1'
#
loop_
_entity.id
_entity.type
_entity.pdbx_description
1 polymer ?
#
loop_
_entity_poly.entity_id
_entity_poly.type
_entity_poly.pdbx_seq_one_letter_code
_entity_poly.pdbx_strand_id
1 'polypeptide(L)'
;MNFTNEQINGIFRRFQQALNNCDVILTSPEDILSFDLLTLDKSRREEFDVSRSMLTMQRWLKKHTRDILDESDEILHVKYQLIYTVGSQQQVDAGAERWATIQSILQLVKMHAEQISMDFQEDVCYKPAERKSAFPQFRLQSHKPFSTLCKKIADDWLSTRPHRQKQRDDISELVLNPDLCIDEYVDEYSPLDIQLFLVVRGLLSSEVLLVALKKRYRVNYGINPNPAFKRLLAVPYRAKDVATDRTEFGHPDVALVLTHLTYYYSGLSDSQLTQCFDRLNDHENDPASIYDQWILYENATAIPTSIQQWRGVNLKDYQQRTQLLFPALRYN
;
A
#
# COMPACT_ATOMS: atom_id res chain seq x y z
N MET A 1 11.72 22.00 -0.57
CA MET A 1 12.86 22.89 -0.80
C MET A 1 12.41 24.33 -0.57
N ASN A 2 13.14 25.12 0.23
CA ASN A 2 12.88 26.56 0.32
C ASN A 2 13.97 27.28 -0.47
N PHE A 3 13.66 27.72 -1.68
CA PHE A 3 14.58 28.56 -2.46
C PHE A 3 14.59 29.98 -1.91
N THR A 4 15.77 30.55 -1.75
CA THR A 4 15.95 31.99 -1.57
C THR A 4 16.11 32.68 -2.93
N ASN A 5 15.84 33.99 -2.98
CA ASN A 5 16.10 34.80 -4.18
C ASN A 5 17.56 34.68 -4.65
N GLU A 6 18.51 34.58 -3.73
CA GLU A 6 19.93 34.43 -4.05
C GLU A 6 20.20 33.10 -4.78
N GLN A 7 19.60 32.00 -4.31
CA GLN A 7 19.73 30.69 -4.96
C GLN A 7 19.12 30.70 -6.36
N ILE A 8 17.93 31.29 -6.52
CA ILE A 8 17.26 31.40 -7.82
C ILE A 8 18.10 32.21 -8.79
N ASN A 9 18.63 33.37 -8.36
CA ASN A 9 19.49 34.20 -9.18
C ASN A 9 20.83 33.53 -9.50
N GLY A 10 21.35 32.71 -8.59
CA GLY A 10 22.53 31.88 -8.83
C GLY A 10 22.28 30.86 -9.94
N ILE A 11 21.16 30.14 -9.88
CA ILE A 11 20.75 29.17 -10.90
C ILE A 11 20.50 29.89 -12.23
N PHE A 12 19.80 31.02 -12.21
CA PHE A 12 19.48 31.77 -13.42
C PHE A 12 20.74 32.27 -14.14
N ARG A 13 21.74 32.76 -13.41
CA ARG A 13 23.05 33.13 -13.98
C ARG A 13 23.74 31.94 -14.67
N ARG A 14 23.64 30.73 -14.12
CA ARG A 14 24.20 29.52 -14.75
C ARG A 14 23.49 29.20 -16.07
N PHE A 15 22.17 29.32 -16.11
CA PHE A 15 21.41 29.15 -17.36
C PHE A 15 21.79 30.18 -18.42
N GLN A 16 21.98 31.44 -18.04
CA GLN A 16 22.43 32.49 -18.96
C GLN A 16 23.86 32.25 -19.48
N GLN A 17 24.76 31.81 -18.60
CA GLN A 17 26.12 31.42 -18.99
C GLN A 17 26.10 30.24 -19.97
N ALA A 18 25.28 29.22 -19.69
CA ALA A 18 25.10 28.07 -20.56
C ALA A 18 24.62 28.46 -21.96
N LEU A 19 23.68 29.40 -22.05
CA LEU A 19 23.21 29.92 -23.35
C LEU A 19 24.34 30.59 -24.13
N ASN A 20 25.16 31.41 -23.48
CA ASN A 20 26.29 32.10 -24.14
C ASN A 20 27.36 31.12 -24.64
N ASN A 21 27.53 30.00 -23.96
CA ASN A 21 28.50 28.96 -24.32
C ASN A 21 27.95 27.92 -25.32
N CYS A 22 26.64 27.97 -25.61
CA CYS A 22 25.93 26.91 -26.35
C CYS A 22 26.00 25.53 -25.65
N ASP A 23 25.93 25.53 -24.31
CA ASP A 23 26.00 24.33 -23.49
C ASP A 23 24.71 23.48 -23.58
N VAL A 24 24.86 22.17 -23.39
CA VAL A 24 23.75 21.23 -23.16
C VAL A 24 23.59 21.04 -21.66
N ILE A 25 22.36 21.19 -21.17
CA ILE A 25 22.06 21.06 -19.74
C ILE A 25 21.39 19.72 -19.50
N LEU A 26 22.04 18.88 -18.69
CA LEU A 26 21.47 17.62 -18.22
C LEU A 26 20.66 17.88 -16.95
N THR A 27 19.37 17.56 -16.98
CA THR A 27 18.44 17.75 -15.87
C THR A 27 17.44 16.61 -15.83
N SER A 28 16.80 16.41 -14.67
CA SER A 28 15.68 15.48 -14.54
C SER A 28 14.34 16.21 -14.84
N PRO A 29 13.35 15.55 -15.46
CA PRO A 29 12.00 16.10 -15.58
C PRO A 29 11.42 16.50 -14.21
N GLU A 30 11.79 15.77 -13.17
CA GLU A 30 11.35 16.02 -11.80
C GLU A 30 11.83 17.36 -11.26
N ASP A 31 13.07 17.77 -11.54
CA ASP A 31 13.60 19.06 -11.09
C ASP A 31 12.87 20.23 -11.78
N ILE A 32 12.60 20.12 -13.08
CA ILE A 32 11.86 21.14 -13.85
C ILE A 32 10.44 21.28 -13.30
N LEU A 33 9.72 20.16 -13.19
CA LEU A 33 8.34 20.16 -12.68
C LEU A 33 8.26 20.59 -11.21
N SER A 34 9.26 20.24 -10.40
CA SER A 34 9.38 20.68 -9.00
C SER A 34 9.49 22.19 -8.94
N PHE A 35 10.35 22.78 -9.77
CA PHE A 35 10.53 24.22 -9.86
C PHE A 35 9.24 24.92 -10.32
N ASP A 36 8.54 24.31 -11.27
CA ASP A 36 7.25 24.78 -11.77
C ASP A 36 6.16 24.84 -10.70
N LEU A 37 5.95 23.74 -9.99
CA LEU A 37 4.95 23.66 -8.94
C LEU A 37 5.33 24.49 -7.71
N LEU A 38 6.62 24.55 -7.37
CA LEU A 38 7.09 25.36 -6.25
C LEU A 38 6.91 26.86 -6.52
N THR A 39 7.03 27.31 -7.77
CA THR A 39 6.71 28.69 -8.14
C THR A 39 5.24 29.01 -7.84
N LEU A 40 4.32 28.11 -8.19
CA LEU A 40 2.90 28.25 -7.89
C LEU A 40 2.62 28.22 -6.39
N ASP A 41 3.22 27.30 -5.64
CA ASP A 41 3.09 27.22 -4.18
C ASP A 41 3.57 28.51 -3.50
N LYS A 42 4.73 29.04 -3.91
CA LYS A 42 5.27 30.31 -3.40
C LYS A 42 4.35 31.50 -3.72
N SER A 43 3.77 31.54 -4.91
CA SER A 43 2.75 32.56 -5.24
C SER A 43 1.50 32.43 -4.36
N ARG A 44 1.04 31.21 -4.09
CA ARG A 44 -0.14 30.97 -3.22
C ARG A 44 0.11 31.30 -1.76
N ARG A 45 1.35 31.21 -1.29
CA ARG A 45 1.78 31.60 0.07
C ARG A 45 2.11 33.08 0.19
N GLU A 46 1.83 33.87 -0.84
CA GLU A 46 2.12 35.31 -0.88
C GLU A 46 3.63 35.65 -0.75
N GLU A 47 4.51 34.69 -1.04
CA GLU A 47 5.96 34.89 -1.14
C GLU A 47 6.30 35.50 -2.51
N PHE A 48 5.80 36.72 -2.76
CA PHE A 48 5.79 37.33 -4.09
C PHE A 48 7.19 37.64 -4.65
N ASP A 49 8.15 38.03 -3.81
CA ASP A 49 9.50 38.34 -4.28
C ASP A 49 10.20 37.09 -4.84
N VAL A 50 10.11 35.99 -4.11
CA VAL A 50 10.69 34.70 -4.51
C VAL A 50 9.97 34.15 -5.73
N SER A 51 8.63 34.10 -5.69
CA SER A 51 7.86 33.56 -6.81
C SER A 51 8.01 34.38 -8.10
N ARG A 52 8.17 35.71 -8.01
CA ARG A 52 8.44 36.56 -9.19
C ARG A 52 9.79 36.24 -9.81
N SER A 53 10.82 36.04 -8.99
CA SER A 53 12.15 35.63 -9.48
C SER A 53 12.10 34.26 -10.18
N MET A 54 11.41 33.29 -9.57
CA MET A 54 11.23 31.96 -10.18
C MET A 54 10.45 32.03 -11.49
N LEU A 55 9.33 32.77 -11.52
CA LEU A 55 8.52 32.96 -12.72
C LEU A 55 9.29 33.65 -13.85
N THR A 56 10.14 34.60 -13.50
CA THR A 56 11.01 35.29 -14.46
C THR A 56 11.96 34.30 -15.13
N MET A 57 12.61 33.45 -14.32
CA MET A 57 13.49 32.40 -14.82
C MET A 57 12.73 31.38 -15.69
N GLN A 58 11.54 30.92 -15.28
CA GLN A 58 10.72 30.01 -16.10
C GLN A 58 10.36 30.58 -17.46
N ARG A 59 9.90 31.84 -17.50
CA ARG A 59 9.58 32.52 -18.75
C ARG A 59 10.81 32.65 -19.64
N TRP A 60 11.96 32.92 -19.04
CA TRP A 60 13.22 32.97 -19.77
C TRP A 60 13.61 31.61 -20.34
N LEU A 61 13.51 30.53 -19.56
CA LEU A 61 13.78 29.16 -20.03
C LEU A 61 12.89 28.80 -21.21
N LYS A 62 11.56 28.93 -21.06
CA LYS A 62 10.59 28.66 -22.15
C LYS A 62 10.90 29.41 -23.45
N LYS A 63 11.49 30.60 -23.36
CA LYS A 63 11.85 31.41 -24.52
C LYS A 63 13.17 30.98 -25.17
N HIS A 64 14.16 30.56 -24.40
CA HIS A 64 15.55 30.38 -24.87
C HIS A 64 16.04 28.93 -24.89
N THR A 65 15.31 27.97 -24.33
CA THR A 65 15.71 26.55 -24.31
C THR A 65 14.82 25.69 -25.20
N ARG A 66 15.31 24.50 -25.53
CA ARG A 66 14.55 23.42 -26.18
C ARG A 66 14.86 22.13 -25.44
N ASP A 67 13.81 21.39 -25.10
CA ASP A 67 13.94 20.13 -24.38
C ASP A 67 14.20 19.00 -25.40
N ILE A 68 15.19 18.17 -25.10
CA ILE A 68 15.49 16.94 -25.83
C ILE A 68 15.28 15.79 -24.85
N LEU A 69 14.36 14.89 -25.19
CA LEU A 69 14.06 13.72 -24.37
C LEU A 69 14.81 12.52 -24.96
N ASP A 70 15.71 11.96 -24.18
CA ASP A 70 16.27 10.63 -24.43
C ASP A 70 15.33 9.58 -23.83
N GLU A 71 15.21 8.40 -24.46
CA GLU A 71 14.30 7.32 -24.00
C GLU A 71 12.87 7.84 -23.72
N SER A 72 12.32 8.61 -24.67
CA SER A 72 11.04 9.30 -24.49
C SER A 72 9.85 8.37 -24.21
N ASP A 73 9.92 7.11 -24.64
CA ASP A 73 8.97 6.07 -24.34
C ASP A 73 8.98 5.67 -22.86
N GLU A 74 10.13 5.68 -22.22
CA GLU A 74 10.27 5.51 -20.77
C GLU A 74 9.89 6.79 -20.02
N ILE A 75 10.43 7.96 -20.38
CA ILE A 75 10.16 9.22 -19.68
C ILE A 75 8.66 9.59 -19.72
N LEU A 76 7.99 9.36 -20.84
CA LEU A 76 6.57 9.69 -21.02
C LEU A 76 5.65 8.49 -20.71
N HIS A 77 6.20 7.40 -20.17
CA HIS A 77 5.40 6.24 -19.84
C HIS A 77 4.41 6.57 -18.72
N VAL A 78 3.15 6.17 -18.90
CA VAL A 78 2.04 6.34 -17.93
C VAL A 78 2.28 5.75 -16.52
N LYS A 79 3.37 5.01 -16.33
CA LYS A 79 3.77 4.40 -15.06
C LYS A 79 4.48 5.42 -14.16
N TYR A 80 5.09 6.44 -14.75
CA TYR A 80 5.71 7.54 -14.03
C TYR A 80 4.65 8.55 -13.66
N GLN A 81 4.36 8.64 -12.37
CA GLN A 81 3.49 9.64 -11.80
C GLN A 81 4.30 10.47 -10.83
N LEU A 82 4.33 11.77 -11.06
CA LEU A 82 5.06 12.69 -10.21
C LEU A 82 4.07 13.36 -9.24
N ILE A 83 4.03 12.85 -8.01
CA ILE A 83 3.10 13.29 -6.98
C ILE A 83 3.80 14.32 -6.08
N TYR A 84 3.30 15.56 -6.11
CA TYR A 84 3.78 16.64 -5.25
C TYR A 84 2.80 16.88 -4.11
N THR A 85 3.21 16.51 -2.91
CA THR A 85 2.43 16.76 -1.71
C THR A 85 2.53 18.23 -1.31
N VAL A 86 1.39 18.87 -1.05
CA VAL A 86 1.31 20.24 -0.52
C VAL A 86 0.64 20.20 0.86
N GLY A 87 1.18 20.96 1.81
CA GLY A 87 0.65 21.05 3.17
C GLY A 87 1.28 20.05 4.16
N SER A 88 0.63 19.90 5.31
CA SER A 88 1.07 18.99 6.37
C SER A 88 0.63 17.56 6.09
N GLN A 89 1.47 16.58 6.43
CA GLN A 89 1.12 15.16 6.36
C GLN A 89 -0.19 14.89 7.13
N GLN A 90 -1.15 14.25 6.46
CA GLN A 90 -2.42 13.83 7.04
C GLN A 90 -2.50 12.29 7.09
N GLN A 91 -3.40 11.78 7.92
CA GLN A 91 -3.78 10.37 7.83
C GLN A 91 -4.60 10.11 6.57
N VAL A 92 -4.52 8.89 6.06
CA VAL A 92 -5.42 8.41 4.99
C VAL A 92 -6.82 8.23 5.59
N ASP A 93 -7.87 8.47 4.81
CA ASP A 93 -9.26 8.31 5.26
C ASP A 93 -9.51 6.93 5.88
N ALA A 94 -10.37 6.88 6.91
CA ALA A 94 -10.58 5.73 7.81
C ALA A 94 -9.34 5.25 8.59
N GLY A 95 -8.17 5.87 8.45
CA GLY A 95 -7.01 5.66 9.32
C GLY A 95 -6.66 4.18 9.52
N ALA A 96 -6.58 3.74 10.79
CA ALA A 96 -6.29 2.35 11.15
C ALA A 96 -7.38 1.35 10.69
N GLU A 97 -8.64 1.79 10.67
CA GLU A 97 -9.78 0.94 10.25
C GLU A 97 -9.69 0.56 8.77
N ARG A 98 -9.08 1.40 7.93
CA ARG A 98 -8.79 1.07 6.53
C ARG A 98 -7.84 -0.14 6.43
N TRP A 99 -6.79 -0.17 7.25
CA TRP A 99 -5.84 -1.29 7.29
C TRP A 99 -6.51 -2.57 7.78
N ALA A 100 -7.25 -2.48 8.89
CA ALA A 100 -7.98 -3.61 9.45
C ALA A 100 -9.02 -4.18 8.47
N THR A 101 -9.70 -3.30 7.73
CA THR A 101 -10.67 -3.70 6.69
C THR A 101 -9.99 -4.45 5.54
N ILE A 102 -8.85 -3.95 5.04
CA ILE A 102 -8.08 -4.66 4.01
C ILE A 102 -7.63 -6.05 4.51
N GLN A 103 -7.14 -6.12 5.75
CA GLN A 103 -6.73 -7.39 6.37
C GLN A 103 -7.92 -8.37 6.49
N SER A 104 -9.09 -7.89 6.90
CA SER A 104 -10.33 -8.67 6.96
C SER A 104 -10.75 -9.20 5.58
N ILE A 105 -10.71 -8.35 4.55
CA ILE A 105 -10.99 -8.76 3.16
C ILE A 105 -9.99 -9.80 2.67
N LEU A 106 -8.70 -9.67 2.99
CA LEU A 106 -7.69 -10.68 2.65
C LEU A 106 -7.92 -12.02 3.36
N GLN A 107 -8.42 -12.03 4.60
CA GLN A 107 -8.81 -13.29 5.25
C GLN A 107 -9.96 -13.98 4.50
N LEU A 108 -10.93 -13.22 3.98
CA LEU A 108 -12.00 -13.77 3.13
C LEU A 108 -11.45 -14.28 1.79
N VAL A 109 -10.48 -13.58 1.19
CA VAL A 109 -9.76 -14.10 0.01
C VAL A 109 -9.11 -15.44 0.33
N LYS A 110 -8.40 -15.56 1.44
CA LYS A 110 -7.77 -16.81 1.88
C LYS A 110 -8.81 -17.92 2.09
N MET A 111 -9.95 -17.60 2.72
CA MET A 111 -11.04 -18.55 2.95
C MET A 111 -11.59 -19.13 1.64
N HIS A 112 -11.73 -18.31 0.60
CA HIS A 112 -12.30 -18.74 -0.68
C HIS A 112 -11.27 -19.20 -1.71
N ALA A 113 -9.97 -19.02 -1.45
CA ALA A 113 -8.90 -19.25 -2.43
C ALA A 113 -8.91 -20.66 -3.03
N GLU A 114 -9.09 -21.69 -2.20
CA GLU A 114 -9.11 -23.08 -2.64
C GLU A 114 -10.31 -23.37 -3.54
N GLN A 115 -11.53 -23.01 -3.09
CA GLN A 115 -12.75 -23.22 -3.87
C GLN A 115 -12.68 -22.48 -5.22
N ILE A 116 -12.25 -21.21 -5.22
CA ILE A 116 -12.09 -20.44 -6.46
C ILE A 116 -11.06 -21.09 -7.40
N SER A 117 -10.00 -21.69 -6.86
CA SER A 117 -9.02 -22.42 -7.70
C SER A 117 -9.59 -23.69 -8.31
N MET A 118 -10.51 -24.38 -7.61
CA MET A 118 -11.18 -25.58 -8.13
C MET A 118 -12.19 -25.23 -9.22
N ASP A 119 -12.93 -24.13 -9.05
CA ASP A 119 -13.94 -23.66 -9.99
C ASP A 119 -13.30 -23.05 -11.26
N PHE A 120 -12.10 -22.48 -11.15
CA PHE A 120 -11.41 -21.73 -12.21
C PHE A 120 -9.94 -22.16 -12.40
N GLN A 121 -9.72 -23.46 -12.63
CA GLN A 121 -8.38 -24.08 -12.64
C GLN A 121 -7.37 -23.43 -13.62
N GLU A 122 -7.84 -22.92 -14.76
CA GLU A 122 -6.97 -22.29 -15.78
C GLU A 122 -6.75 -20.79 -15.55
N ASP A 123 -7.55 -20.17 -14.69
CA ASP A 123 -7.56 -18.73 -14.46
C ASP A 123 -6.96 -18.36 -13.08
N VAL A 124 -6.50 -19.34 -12.30
CA VAL A 124 -6.02 -19.16 -10.93
C VAL A 124 -4.72 -19.94 -10.72
N CYS A 125 -3.70 -19.25 -10.21
CA CYS A 125 -2.51 -19.87 -9.68
C CYS A 125 -2.67 -20.04 -8.17
N TYR A 126 -2.89 -21.28 -7.72
CA TYR A 126 -3.07 -21.63 -6.31
C TYR A 126 -2.02 -22.64 -5.85
N LYS A 127 -1.41 -22.39 -4.69
CA LYS A 127 -0.61 -23.35 -3.94
C LYS A 127 -1.05 -23.31 -2.47
N PRO A 128 -1.47 -24.44 -1.89
CA PRO A 128 -1.88 -24.47 -0.49
C PRO A 128 -0.72 -24.06 0.42
N ALA A 129 -1.07 -23.42 1.54
CA ALA A 129 -0.11 -23.09 2.58
C ALA A 129 0.24 -24.34 3.41
N GLU A 130 1.47 -24.39 3.93
CA GLU A 130 1.91 -25.50 4.80
C GLU A 130 1.23 -25.47 6.18
N ARG A 131 0.82 -24.28 6.63
CA ARG A 131 0.15 -24.03 7.91
C ARG A 131 -1.19 -23.35 7.68
N LYS A 132 -2.11 -23.55 8.62
CA LYS A 132 -3.45 -22.94 8.56
C LYS A 132 -3.38 -21.42 8.67
N SER A 133 -2.46 -20.88 9.46
CA SER A 133 -2.22 -19.44 9.63
C SER A 133 -1.73 -18.77 8.35
N ALA A 134 -0.84 -19.44 7.63
CA ALA A 134 -0.18 -18.89 6.46
C ALA A 134 -1.16 -18.64 5.30
N PHE A 135 -0.91 -17.55 4.58
CA PHE A 135 -1.68 -17.23 3.39
C PHE A 135 -1.21 -18.12 2.21
N PRO A 136 -2.12 -18.81 1.50
CA PRO A 136 -1.75 -19.64 0.36
C PRO A 136 -1.20 -18.77 -0.78
N GLN A 137 -0.30 -19.31 -1.62
CA GLN A 137 0.04 -18.57 -2.83
C GLN A 137 -1.19 -18.56 -3.73
N PHE A 138 -1.80 -17.40 -3.90
CA PHE A 138 -3.06 -17.24 -4.62
C PHE A 138 -2.96 -16.03 -5.52
N ARG A 139 -3.23 -16.22 -6.81
CA ARG A 139 -3.11 -15.17 -7.81
C ARG A 139 -4.06 -15.43 -8.96
N LEU A 140 -4.75 -14.39 -9.40
CA LEU A 140 -5.64 -14.46 -10.56
C LEU A 140 -4.82 -14.29 -11.85
N GLN A 141 -5.05 -15.15 -12.84
CA GLN A 141 -4.43 -15.09 -14.16
C GLN A 141 -5.34 -14.40 -15.19
N SER A 142 -6.65 -14.41 -14.96
CA SER A 142 -7.62 -13.66 -15.77
C SER A 142 -8.60 -12.87 -14.90
N HIS A 143 -9.54 -12.18 -15.54
CA HIS A 143 -10.61 -11.45 -14.86
C HIS A 143 -11.77 -12.36 -14.43
N LYS A 144 -12.00 -13.48 -15.13
CA LYS A 144 -13.18 -14.34 -14.96
C LYS A 144 -13.52 -14.74 -13.51
N PRO A 145 -12.58 -15.22 -12.67
CA PRO A 145 -12.90 -15.62 -11.29
C PRO A 145 -13.25 -14.46 -10.36
N PHE A 146 -12.91 -13.22 -10.74
CA PHE A 146 -12.94 -12.08 -9.83
C PHE A 146 -14.35 -11.70 -9.37
N SER A 147 -15.33 -11.71 -10.28
CA SER A 147 -16.71 -11.36 -9.94
C SER A 147 -17.33 -12.36 -8.94
N THR A 148 -17.04 -13.65 -9.11
CA THR A 148 -17.45 -14.71 -8.16
C THR A 148 -16.77 -14.53 -6.81
N LEU A 149 -15.48 -14.22 -6.79
CA LEU A 149 -14.73 -13.94 -5.56
C LEU A 149 -15.30 -12.71 -4.84
N CYS A 150 -15.56 -11.60 -5.54
CA CYS A 150 -16.11 -10.39 -4.96
C CYS A 150 -17.48 -10.62 -4.30
N LYS A 151 -18.37 -11.38 -4.95
CA LYS A 151 -19.68 -11.73 -4.37
C LYS A 151 -19.53 -12.51 -3.06
N LYS A 152 -18.71 -13.56 -3.06
CA LYS A 152 -18.44 -14.36 -1.86
C LYS A 152 -17.86 -13.52 -0.71
N ILE A 153 -16.90 -12.65 -1.03
CA ILE A 153 -16.32 -11.72 -0.05
C ILE A 153 -17.37 -10.77 0.52
N ALA A 154 -18.20 -10.16 -0.33
CA ALA A 154 -19.23 -9.22 0.12
C ALA A 154 -20.26 -9.89 1.04
N ASP A 155 -20.73 -11.08 0.65
CA ASP A 155 -21.69 -11.87 1.42
C ASP A 155 -21.15 -12.20 2.82
N ASP A 156 -19.92 -12.74 2.91
CA ASP A 156 -19.33 -13.13 4.19
C ASP A 156 -18.92 -11.92 5.03
N TRP A 157 -18.42 -10.85 4.41
CA TRP A 157 -18.08 -9.61 5.11
C TRP A 157 -19.32 -8.99 5.76
N LEU A 158 -20.46 -8.95 5.06
CA LEU A 158 -21.72 -8.45 5.60
C LEU A 158 -22.34 -9.38 6.65
N SER A 159 -22.12 -10.69 6.55
CA SER A 159 -22.65 -11.67 7.50
C SER A 159 -22.16 -11.44 8.93
N THR A 160 -20.92 -10.96 9.08
CA THR A 160 -20.26 -10.64 10.36
C THR A 160 -20.73 -9.31 10.99
N ARG A 161 -21.54 -8.52 10.29
CA ARG A 161 -21.95 -7.18 10.73
C ARG A 161 -23.40 -7.16 11.24
N PRO A 162 -23.73 -6.30 12.23
CA PRO A 162 -25.05 -6.25 12.86
C PRO A 162 -26.10 -5.49 12.03
N HIS A 163 -26.12 -5.69 10.71
CA HIS A 163 -27.12 -5.10 9.80
C HIS A 163 -28.29 -6.06 9.55
N ARG A 164 -29.49 -5.53 9.36
CA ARG A 164 -30.67 -6.31 8.94
C ARG A 164 -30.53 -6.77 7.49
N GLN A 165 -31.24 -7.83 7.09
CA GLN A 165 -31.11 -8.40 5.74
C GLN A 165 -31.27 -7.35 4.63
N LYS A 166 -32.31 -6.52 4.68
CA LYS A 166 -32.52 -5.45 3.69
C LYS A 166 -31.31 -4.51 3.60
N GLN A 167 -30.78 -4.09 4.74
CA GLN A 167 -29.60 -3.22 4.78
C GLN A 167 -28.36 -3.93 4.22
N ARG A 168 -28.21 -5.24 4.46
CA ARG A 168 -27.12 -6.02 3.85
C ARG A 168 -27.25 -6.07 2.33
N ASP A 169 -28.47 -6.25 1.82
CA ASP A 169 -28.72 -6.25 0.37
C ASP A 169 -28.36 -4.89 -0.25
N ASP A 170 -28.82 -3.80 0.37
CA ASP A 170 -28.53 -2.42 -0.05
C ASP A 170 -27.01 -2.12 -0.01
N ILE A 171 -26.30 -2.50 1.07
CA ILE A 171 -24.84 -2.33 1.18
C ILE A 171 -24.10 -3.22 0.18
N SER A 172 -24.57 -4.45 -0.05
CA SER A 172 -23.96 -5.37 -1.02
C SER A 172 -24.02 -4.79 -2.42
N GLU A 173 -25.15 -4.22 -2.80
CA GLU A 173 -25.29 -3.50 -4.08
C GLU A 173 -24.33 -2.31 -4.15
N LEU A 174 -24.26 -1.50 -3.10
CA LEU A 174 -23.36 -0.35 -3.02
C LEU A 174 -21.88 -0.71 -3.20
N VAL A 175 -21.40 -1.78 -2.55
CA VAL A 175 -19.97 -2.16 -2.63
C VAL A 175 -19.62 -2.93 -3.90
N LEU A 176 -20.60 -3.60 -4.53
CA LEU A 176 -20.39 -4.37 -5.77
C LEU A 176 -20.69 -3.59 -7.05
N ASN A 177 -21.30 -2.41 -6.97
CA ASN A 177 -21.58 -1.57 -8.12
C ASN A 177 -20.84 -0.22 -7.99
N PRO A 178 -19.88 0.11 -8.88
CA PRO A 178 -19.11 1.36 -8.80
C PRO A 178 -19.88 2.58 -9.34
N ASP A 179 -21.05 2.39 -9.96
CA ASP A 179 -21.85 3.46 -10.58
C ASP A 179 -22.92 4.06 -9.65
N LEU A 180 -23.23 3.41 -8.53
CA LEU A 180 -24.18 3.94 -7.54
C LEU A 180 -23.71 5.22 -6.84
N CYS A 181 -24.64 6.15 -6.63
CA CYS A 181 -24.36 7.38 -5.90
C CYS A 181 -24.29 7.09 -4.40
N ILE A 182 -23.19 7.49 -3.75
CA ILE A 182 -23.04 7.31 -2.29
C ILE A 182 -23.91 8.27 -1.49
N ASP A 183 -24.28 9.42 -2.06
CA ASP A 183 -25.00 10.49 -1.36
C ASP A 183 -26.36 10.02 -0.79
N GLU A 184 -26.97 9.01 -1.41
CA GLU A 184 -28.22 8.39 -0.96
C GLU A 184 -28.08 7.63 0.37
N TYR A 185 -26.86 7.29 0.77
CA TYR A 185 -26.55 6.47 1.94
C TYR A 185 -25.95 7.28 3.10
N VAL A 186 -25.46 8.50 2.84
CA VAL A 186 -24.70 9.31 3.82
C VAL A 186 -25.53 9.65 5.05
N ASP A 187 -26.84 9.81 4.91
CA ASP A 187 -27.75 10.12 6.02
C ASP A 187 -28.16 8.88 6.84
N GLU A 188 -28.01 7.66 6.30
CA GLU A 188 -28.40 6.42 6.98
C GLU A 188 -27.28 5.83 7.84
N TYR A 189 -26.01 6.07 7.48
CA TYR A 189 -24.85 5.43 8.09
C TYR A 189 -23.88 6.43 8.72
N SER A 190 -23.05 5.96 9.65
CA SER A 190 -22.03 6.83 10.25
C SER A 190 -20.98 7.25 9.21
N PRO A 191 -20.30 8.40 9.38
CA PRO A 191 -19.23 8.81 8.47
C PRO A 191 -18.12 7.76 8.33
N LEU A 192 -17.81 7.02 9.40
CA LEU A 192 -16.84 5.93 9.35
C LEU A 192 -17.36 4.75 8.52
N ASP A 193 -18.62 4.36 8.69
CA ASP A 193 -19.21 3.27 7.90
C ASP A 193 -19.20 3.61 6.41
N ILE A 194 -19.55 4.85 6.04
CA ILE A 194 -19.46 5.32 4.65
C ILE A 194 -18.03 5.20 4.12
N GLN A 195 -17.03 5.64 4.89
CA GLN A 195 -15.63 5.48 4.49
C GLN A 195 -15.25 4.00 4.30
N LEU A 196 -15.69 3.11 5.19
CA LEU A 196 -15.42 1.68 5.07
C LEU A 196 -16.14 1.04 3.88
N PHE A 197 -17.37 1.45 3.58
CA PHE A 197 -18.11 1.00 2.40
C PHE A 197 -17.37 1.42 1.14
N LEU A 198 -16.88 2.65 1.07
CA LEU A 198 -16.07 3.14 -0.04
C LEU A 198 -14.73 2.40 -0.18
N VAL A 199 -14.08 2.03 0.93
CA VAL A 199 -12.87 1.19 0.90
C VAL A 199 -13.18 -0.18 0.32
N VAL A 200 -14.23 -0.86 0.80
CA VAL A 200 -14.62 -2.18 0.27
C VAL A 200 -15.06 -2.09 -1.19
N ARG A 201 -15.80 -1.04 -1.56
CA ARG A 201 -16.18 -0.76 -2.95
C ARG A 201 -14.95 -0.60 -3.84
N GLY A 202 -13.98 0.19 -3.39
CA GLY A 202 -12.70 0.35 -4.07
C GLY A 202 -11.95 -0.98 -4.30
N LEU A 203 -11.90 -1.82 -3.25
CA LEU A 203 -11.29 -3.14 -3.30
C LEU A 203 -12.00 -4.06 -4.30
N LEU A 204 -13.33 -4.12 -4.25
CA LEU A 204 -14.14 -5.08 -4.99
C LEU A 204 -14.51 -4.58 -6.38
N SER A 205 -15.42 -3.60 -6.48
CA SER A 205 -16.00 -3.18 -7.75
C SER A 205 -15.12 -2.23 -8.55
N SER A 206 -14.25 -1.46 -7.89
CA SER A 206 -13.21 -0.66 -8.56
C SER A 206 -11.89 -1.44 -8.78
N GLU A 207 -11.93 -2.76 -8.59
CA GLU A 207 -10.88 -3.71 -9.00
C GLU A 207 -9.49 -3.52 -8.36
N VAL A 208 -9.36 -2.75 -7.28
CA VAL A 208 -8.06 -2.59 -6.58
C VAL A 208 -7.54 -3.95 -6.12
N LEU A 209 -8.42 -4.82 -5.61
CA LEU A 209 -8.06 -6.18 -5.20
C LEU A 209 -7.63 -7.03 -6.40
N LEU A 210 -8.30 -6.92 -7.56
CA LEU A 210 -7.91 -7.64 -8.78
C LEU A 210 -6.51 -7.24 -9.25
N VAL A 211 -6.22 -5.93 -9.26
CA VAL A 211 -4.91 -5.39 -9.64
C VAL A 211 -3.82 -5.97 -8.74
N ALA A 212 -4.06 -6.05 -7.43
CA ALA A 212 -3.12 -6.64 -6.49
C ALA A 212 -2.98 -8.16 -6.68
N LEU A 213 -4.09 -8.88 -6.78
CA LEU A 213 -4.14 -10.34 -6.95
C LEU A 213 -3.66 -10.83 -8.31
N LYS A 214 -3.45 -9.96 -9.31
CA LYS A 214 -2.78 -10.33 -10.57
C LYS A 214 -1.25 -10.26 -10.47
N LYS A 215 -0.72 -9.44 -9.56
CA LYS A 215 0.72 -9.21 -9.42
C LYS A 215 1.43 -10.42 -8.82
N ARG A 216 2.64 -10.68 -9.30
CA ARG A 216 3.52 -11.74 -8.82
C ARG A 216 4.42 -11.21 -7.70
N TYR A 217 4.28 -11.80 -6.52
CA TYR A 217 5.20 -11.55 -5.41
C TYR A 217 6.65 -11.87 -5.82
N ARG A 218 7.61 -11.06 -5.36
CA ARG A 218 9.05 -11.10 -5.69
C ARG A 218 9.40 -10.85 -7.15
N VAL A 219 8.42 -10.54 -8.00
CA VAL A 219 8.65 -10.19 -9.41
C VAL A 219 8.13 -8.80 -9.71
N ASN A 220 6.88 -8.51 -9.30
CA ASN A 220 6.27 -7.20 -9.47
C ASN A 220 6.34 -6.34 -8.20
N TYR A 221 6.43 -6.97 -7.03
CA TYR A 221 6.44 -6.28 -5.74
C TYR A 221 7.09 -7.12 -4.63
N GLY A 222 7.48 -6.45 -3.54
CA GLY A 222 7.94 -7.06 -2.30
C GLY A 222 8.54 -6.04 -1.34
N ILE A 223 9.24 -6.51 -0.30
CA ILE A 223 9.99 -5.65 0.63
C ILE A 223 11.26 -5.16 -0.06
N ASN A 224 11.69 -3.93 0.22
CA ASN A 224 13.02 -3.48 -0.18
C ASN A 224 14.06 -4.09 0.79
N PRO A 225 15.00 -4.93 0.33
CA PRO A 225 15.99 -5.56 1.22
C PRO A 225 17.06 -4.58 1.73
N ASN A 226 17.13 -3.36 1.18
CA ASN A 226 18.11 -2.36 1.58
C ASN A 226 17.88 -1.93 3.05
N PRO A 227 18.83 -2.14 3.97
CA PRO A 227 18.68 -1.74 5.37
C PRO A 227 18.49 -0.23 5.59
N ALA A 228 18.93 0.60 4.63
CA ALA A 228 18.70 2.04 4.67
C ALA A 228 17.24 2.42 4.34
N PHE A 229 16.48 1.50 3.75
CA PHE A 229 15.08 1.69 3.42
C PHE A 229 14.20 1.45 4.65
N LYS A 230 13.84 2.52 5.34
CA LYS A 230 13.09 2.46 6.60
C LYS A 230 11.57 2.26 6.46
N ARG A 231 11.04 2.25 5.23
CA ARG A 231 9.60 2.10 5.01
C ARG A 231 9.23 0.62 5.03
N LEU A 232 8.20 0.28 5.80
CA LEU A 232 7.68 -1.09 5.91
C LEU A 232 6.64 -1.44 4.83
N LEU A 233 6.54 -0.64 3.77
CA LEU A 233 5.58 -0.82 2.68
C LEU A 233 6.16 -1.68 1.56
N ALA A 234 5.30 -2.41 0.86
CA ALA A 234 5.66 -3.06 -0.39
C ALA A 234 6.06 -2.03 -1.45
N VAL A 235 7.11 -2.33 -2.20
CA VAL A 235 7.60 -1.51 -3.30
C VAL A 235 7.51 -2.25 -4.63
N PRO A 236 7.41 -1.53 -5.76
CA PRO A 236 7.56 -2.12 -7.09
C PRO A 236 8.93 -2.77 -7.27
N TYR A 237 8.95 -3.89 -7.99
CA TYR A 237 10.18 -4.57 -8.40
C TYR A 237 10.39 -4.40 -9.90
N ARG A 238 11.63 -4.10 -10.32
CA ARG A 238 12.04 -4.02 -11.73
C ARG A 238 12.42 -5.37 -12.33
N ALA A 239 12.85 -6.28 -11.47
CA ALA A 239 13.19 -7.65 -11.82
C ALA A 239 12.93 -8.56 -10.61
N LYS A 240 13.09 -9.87 -10.82
CA LYS A 240 12.95 -10.84 -9.73
C LYS A 240 13.90 -10.49 -8.58
N ASP A 241 13.35 -10.29 -7.38
CA ASP A 241 14.08 -9.93 -6.16
C ASP A 241 14.83 -8.59 -6.22
N VAL A 242 14.51 -7.73 -7.19
CA VAL A 242 15.15 -6.42 -7.36
C VAL A 242 14.10 -5.32 -7.24
N ALA A 243 14.04 -4.74 -6.05
CA ALA A 243 13.26 -3.54 -5.78
C ALA A 243 13.71 -2.37 -6.67
N THR A 244 12.76 -1.55 -7.08
CA THR A 244 13.05 -0.29 -7.74
C THR A 244 13.32 0.77 -6.68
N ASP A 245 14.51 1.36 -6.71
CA ASP A 245 14.89 2.40 -5.77
C ASP A 245 13.99 3.63 -5.93
N ARG A 246 13.54 4.19 -4.80
CA ARG A 246 12.75 5.45 -4.73
C ARG A 246 11.35 5.42 -5.34
N THR A 247 10.82 4.26 -5.78
CA THR A 247 9.42 4.16 -6.25
C THR A 247 8.47 3.61 -5.20
N GLU A 248 7.20 3.96 -5.34
CA GLU A 248 6.09 3.45 -4.53
C GLU A 248 4.85 3.25 -5.40
N PHE A 249 3.85 2.55 -4.88
CA PHE A 249 2.56 2.41 -5.57
C PHE A 249 1.74 3.68 -5.36
N GLY A 250 1.32 4.33 -6.45
CA GLY A 250 0.59 5.60 -6.39
C GLY A 250 -0.82 5.49 -5.77
N HIS A 251 -1.48 4.34 -5.91
CA HIS A 251 -2.78 4.11 -5.26
C HIS A 251 -2.57 3.56 -3.84
N PRO A 252 -3.08 4.22 -2.78
CA PRO A 252 -2.83 3.83 -1.40
C PRO A 252 -3.31 2.40 -1.13
N ASP A 253 -4.54 2.05 -1.53
CA ASP A 253 -5.07 0.72 -1.23
C ASP A 253 -4.34 -0.41 -1.99
N VAL A 254 -3.79 -0.15 -3.19
CA VAL A 254 -2.88 -1.10 -3.85
C VAL A 254 -1.62 -1.29 -3.02
N ALA A 255 -1.02 -0.19 -2.52
CA ALA A 255 0.15 -0.27 -1.65
C ALA A 255 -0.15 -1.07 -0.37
N LEU A 256 -1.31 -0.83 0.24
CA LEU A 256 -1.74 -1.52 1.46
C LEU A 256 -1.97 -3.01 1.24
N VAL A 257 -2.74 -3.39 0.22
CA VAL A 257 -3.01 -4.81 -0.11
C VAL A 257 -1.71 -5.55 -0.41
N LEU A 258 -0.83 -4.97 -1.24
CA LEU A 258 0.46 -5.58 -1.57
C LEU A 258 1.41 -5.65 -0.36
N THR A 259 1.32 -4.69 0.56
CA THR A 259 2.08 -4.72 1.83
C THR A 259 1.65 -5.90 2.68
N HIS A 260 0.35 -6.09 2.91
CA HIS A 260 -0.16 -7.25 3.64
C HIS A 260 0.24 -8.57 2.97
N LEU A 261 0.01 -8.71 1.66
CA LEU A 261 0.41 -9.90 0.90
C LEU A 261 1.91 -10.17 1.00
N THR A 262 2.74 -9.13 0.97
CA THR A 262 4.19 -9.27 1.12
C THR A 262 4.56 -9.91 2.45
N TYR A 263 4.01 -9.41 3.56
CA TYR A 263 4.30 -9.97 4.89
C TYR A 263 3.67 -11.35 5.08
N TYR A 264 2.51 -11.61 4.50
CA TYR A 264 1.93 -12.94 4.50
C TYR A 264 2.81 -13.97 3.77
N TYR A 265 3.49 -13.57 2.69
CA TYR A 265 4.36 -14.46 1.93
C TYR A 265 5.80 -14.53 2.43
N SER A 266 6.37 -13.44 2.94
CA SER A 266 7.72 -13.43 3.51
C SER A 266 7.76 -13.94 4.93
N GLY A 267 6.66 -13.78 5.65
CA GLY A 267 6.63 -13.80 7.10
C GLY A 267 7.35 -12.59 7.71
N LEU A 268 7.18 -12.42 9.01
CA LEU A 268 7.91 -11.44 9.81
C LEU A 268 9.34 -11.93 10.11
N SER A 269 10.31 -11.03 10.14
CA SER A 269 11.66 -11.32 10.66
C SER A 269 11.64 -11.48 12.19
N ASP A 270 12.67 -12.12 12.75
CA ASP A 270 12.85 -12.24 14.21
C ASP A 270 12.81 -10.88 14.91
N SER A 271 13.45 -9.87 14.31
CA SER A 271 13.42 -8.50 14.84
C SER A 271 12.03 -7.87 14.81
N GLN A 272 11.23 -8.15 13.78
CA GLN A 272 9.86 -7.66 13.69
C GLN A 272 8.95 -8.38 14.68
N LEU A 273 9.11 -9.71 14.84
CA LEU A 273 8.40 -10.47 15.86
C LEU A 273 8.74 -9.98 17.26
N THR A 274 10.02 -9.74 17.57
CA THR A 274 10.42 -9.10 18.83
C THR A 274 9.68 -7.78 19.05
N GLN A 275 9.63 -6.90 18.05
CA GLN A 275 8.88 -5.64 18.16
C GLN A 275 7.38 -5.85 18.39
N CYS A 276 6.77 -6.84 17.74
CA CYS A 276 5.36 -7.19 17.96
C CYS A 276 5.11 -7.63 19.40
N PHE A 277 6.00 -8.47 19.94
CA PHE A 277 5.91 -8.95 21.33
C PHE A 277 6.21 -7.88 22.36
N ASP A 278 7.21 -7.03 22.12
CA ASP A 278 7.51 -5.88 22.99
C ASP A 278 6.31 -4.93 23.03
N ARG A 279 5.71 -4.64 21.86
CA ARG A 279 4.49 -3.82 21.80
C ARG A 279 3.32 -4.46 22.53
N LEU A 280 3.10 -5.75 22.34
CA LEU A 280 2.05 -6.50 23.02
C LEU A 280 2.22 -6.43 24.55
N ASN A 281 3.46 -6.53 25.05
CA ASN A 281 3.76 -6.47 26.47
C ASN A 281 3.65 -5.06 27.07
N ASP A 282 4.10 -4.05 26.32
CA ASP A 282 4.32 -2.70 26.86
C ASP A 282 3.13 -1.75 26.62
N HIS A 283 2.28 -2.04 25.64
CA HIS A 283 1.25 -1.11 25.15
C HIS A 283 -0.18 -1.65 25.19
N GLU A 284 -0.38 -2.95 25.36
CA GLU A 284 -1.72 -3.54 25.38
C GLU A 284 -2.20 -3.85 26.80
N ASN A 285 -3.47 -3.52 27.09
CA ASN A 285 -4.05 -3.73 28.42
C ASN A 285 -4.33 -5.21 28.72
N ASP A 286 -4.64 -6.00 27.69
CA ASP A 286 -4.87 -7.44 27.80
C ASP A 286 -4.04 -8.22 26.76
N PRO A 287 -2.73 -8.39 27.01
CA PRO A 287 -1.83 -9.12 26.12
C PRO A 287 -2.25 -10.57 25.89
N ALA A 288 -2.89 -11.20 26.89
CA ALA A 288 -3.27 -12.60 26.84
C ALA A 288 -4.40 -12.83 25.82
N SER A 289 -5.43 -12.00 25.84
CA SER A 289 -6.54 -12.10 24.88
C SER A 289 -6.09 -11.92 23.42
N ILE A 290 -5.19 -10.96 23.15
CA ILE A 290 -4.63 -10.76 21.81
C ILE A 290 -3.76 -11.95 21.40
N TYR A 291 -2.92 -12.46 22.31
CA TYR A 291 -2.12 -13.64 22.03
C TYR A 291 -2.97 -14.87 21.73
N ASP A 292 -4.05 -15.07 22.48
CA ASP A 292 -5.00 -16.16 22.24
C ASP A 292 -5.61 -16.06 20.83
N GLN A 293 -5.92 -14.85 20.34
CA GLN A 293 -6.36 -14.66 18.95
C GLN A 293 -5.29 -15.08 17.94
N TRP A 294 -4.01 -14.78 18.18
CA TRP A 294 -2.92 -15.23 17.30
C TRP A 294 -2.83 -16.76 17.27
N ILE A 295 -3.01 -17.42 18.40
CA ILE A 295 -2.98 -18.88 18.49
C ILE A 295 -4.19 -19.52 17.80
N LEU A 296 -5.36 -18.88 17.82
CA LEU A 296 -6.57 -19.37 17.15
C LEU A 296 -6.46 -19.42 15.61
N TYR A 297 -5.56 -18.64 15.00
CA TYR A 297 -5.27 -18.73 13.57
C TYR A 297 -4.53 -20.02 13.18
N GLU A 298 -3.95 -20.71 14.16
CA GLU A 298 -3.24 -21.97 13.98
C GLU A 298 -4.09 -23.19 14.35
N ASN A 299 -3.60 -24.36 13.93
CA ASN A 299 -4.14 -25.61 14.47
C ASN A 299 -3.60 -25.83 15.88
N ALA A 300 -4.47 -26.17 16.84
CA ALA A 300 -4.08 -26.41 18.23
C ALA A 300 -2.96 -27.46 18.38
N THR A 301 -2.93 -28.45 17.48
CA THR A 301 -1.89 -29.50 17.43
C THR A 301 -0.58 -29.05 16.81
N ALA A 302 -0.56 -27.93 16.06
CA ALA A 302 0.62 -27.39 15.40
C ALA A 302 1.44 -26.45 16.31
N ILE A 303 0.91 -26.12 17.50
CA ILE A 303 1.55 -25.21 18.46
C ILE A 303 1.99 -25.99 19.71
N PRO A 304 3.29 -25.98 20.06
CA PRO A 304 3.78 -26.61 21.28
C PRO A 304 3.07 -26.09 22.53
N THR A 305 2.73 -27.00 23.45
CA THR A 305 1.98 -26.69 24.69
C THR A 305 2.63 -25.61 25.52
N SER A 306 3.96 -25.52 25.50
CA SER A 306 4.74 -24.50 26.21
C SER A 306 4.48 -23.06 25.75
N ILE A 307 3.96 -22.87 24.53
CA ILE A 307 3.67 -21.55 23.95
C ILE A 307 2.19 -21.38 23.56
N GLN A 308 1.31 -22.30 23.94
CA GLN A 308 -0.12 -22.18 23.64
C GLN A 308 -0.81 -21.04 24.40
N GLN A 309 -0.26 -20.64 25.54
CA GLN A 309 -0.79 -19.57 26.38
C GLN A 309 0.26 -18.49 26.58
N TRP A 310 -0.20 -17.24 26.71
CA TRP A 310 0.67 -16.08 26.93
C TRP A 310 1.63 -16.28 28.13
N ARG A 311 1.14 -16.87 29.23
CA ARG A 311 1.96 -17.12 30.43
C ARG A 311 3.15 -18.07 30.21
N GLY A 312 3.09 -18.91 29.18
CA GLY A 312 4.18 -19.84 28.83
C GLY A 312 5.26 -19.20 27.96
N VAL A 313 5.01 -18.00 27.42
CA VAL A 313 5.94 -17.28 26.56
C VAL A 313 7.03 -16.61 27.39
N ASN A 314 8.28 -16.98 27.14
CA ASN A 314 9.47 -16.39 27.73
C ASN A 314 10.41 -15.84 26.65
N LEU A 315 10.30 -14.54 26.36
CA LEU A 315 11.10 -13.87 25.33
C LEU A 315 12.61 -13.81 25.65
N LYS A 316 12.99 -14.06 26.91
CA LYS A 316 14.41 -14.15 27.35
C LYS A 316 15.01 -15.52 27.08
N ASP A 317 14.17 -16.55 26.95
CA ASP A 317 14.61 -17.89 26.53
C ASP A 317 14.87 -17.88 25.02
N TYR A 318 16.14 -17.81 24.65
CA TYR A 318 16.57 -17.80 23.25
C TYR A 318 16.09 -19.05 22.49
N GLN A 319 16.11 -20.21 23.14
CA GLN A 319 15.76 -21.47 22.49
C GLN A 319 14.25 -21.54 22.24
N GLN A 320 13.43 -21.23 23.26
CA GLN A 320 11.98 -21.18 23.08
C GLN A 320 11.59 -20.14 22.00
N ARG A 321 12.22 -18.96 22.04
CA ARG A 321 11.94 -17.88 21.10
C ARG A 321 12.27 -18.26 19.65
N THR A 322 13.48 -18.74 19.38
CA THR A 322 13.97 -18.95 18.01
C THR A 322 13.54 -20.28 17.40
N GLN A 323 13.33 -21.32 18.22
CA GLN A 323 12.99 -22.66 17.73
C GLN A 323 11.51 -22.99 17.79
N LEU A 324 10.73 -22.35 18.68
CA LEU A 324 9.31 -22.66 18.89
C LEU A 324 8.41 -21.47 18.56
N LEU A 325 8.57 -20.34 19.26
CA LEU A 325 7.65 -19.21 19.20
C LEU A 325 7.67 -18.49 17.84
N PHE A 326 8.84 -18.06 17.39
CA PHE A 326 8.95 -17.29 16.15
C PHE A 326 8.61 -18.12 14.92
N PRO A 327 9.09 -19.37 14.76
CA PRO A 327 8.66 -20.23 13.66
C PRO A 327 7.16 -20.52 13.67
N ALA A 328 6.51 -20.55 14.85
CA ALA A 328 5.08 -20.77 14.99
C ALA A 328 4.23 -19.61 14.46
N LEU A 329 4.66 -18.37 14.69
CA LEU A 329 3.82 -17.17 14.48
C LEU A 329 4.27 -16.30 13.31
N ARG A 330 5.39 -16.64 12.64
CA ARG A 330 5.97 -15.83 11.56
C ARG A 330 5.03 -15.51 10.41
N TYR A 331 4.13 -16.43 10.10
CA TYR A 331 3.21 -16.35 8.97
C TYR A 331 1.74 -16.18 9.39
N ASN A 332 1.49 -15.79 10.64
CA ASN A 332 0.15 -15.44 11.10
C ASN A 332 -0.39 -14.18 10.42
#